data_AF-A0A7C1U952-F1
#
_entry.id   AF-A0A7C1U952-F1
#
_cell.length_a   1.000
_cell.length_b   1.000
_cell.length_c   1.000
_cell.angle_alpha   90.00
_cell.angle_beta   90.00
_cell.angle_gamma   90.00
#
_symmetry.space_group_name_H-M   'P 1'
#
loop_
_entity.id
_entity.type
_entity.pdbx_description
1 polymer ?
#
loop_
_entity_poly.entity_id
_entity_poly.type
_entity_poly.pdbx_seq_one_letter_code
_entity_poly.pdbx_strand_id
1 'polypeptide(L)'
;MMKRVVCIGLLIFGAAVAGPIEPSWESMAANYQVPEWFQDGKIGVWMHWGIPSSVDENRPNDGSHYGRRMYGNGDFDGKPNRQTEMNRILRQWHEQRYGPVEEFGYEDLVPLFKAENWDPDALVRFVKD
;
A
#
# COMPACT_ATOMS: atom_id res chain seq x y z
N MET A 1 -21.94 -67.19 21.60
CA MET A 1 -20.98 -67.10 20.48
C MET A 1 -21.08 -65.70 19.89
N MET A 2 -20.13 -64.83 20.26
CA MET A 2 -20.23 -63.37 20.16
C MET A 2 -19.67 -62.90 18.80
N LYS A 3 -20.52 -62.35 17.92
CA LYS A 3 -20.08 -61.77 16.64
C LYS A 3 -19.54 -60.35 16.91
N ARG A 4 -18.23 -60.17 16.81
CA ARG A 4 -17.60 -58.84 16.84
C ARG A 4 -17.79 -58.20 15.47
N VAL A 5 -18.56 -57.11 15.42
CA VAL A 5 -18.59 -56.20 14.27
C VAL A 5 -17.46 -55.21 14.46
N VAL A 6 -16.50 -55.20 13.55
CA VAL A 6 -15.42 -54.20 13.51
C VAL A 6 -15.85 -53.13 12.53
N CYS A 7 -16.20 -51.94 13.04
CA CYS A 7 -16.39 -50.75 12.21
C CYS A 7 -15.02 -50.16 11.90
N ILE A 8 -14.58 -50.25 10.65
CA ILE A 8 -13.42 -49.51 10.15
C ILE A 8 -13.92 -48.09 9.86
N GLY A 9 -13.63 -47.16 10.77
CA GLY A 9 -13.82 -45.73 10.51
C GLY A 9 -12.75 -45.24 9.55
N LEU A 10 -13.14 -44.92 8.32
CA LEU A 10 -12.30 -44.15 7.40
C LEU A 10 -12.25 -42.69 7.90
N LEU A 11 -11.16 -42.34 8.59
CA LEU A 11 -10.80 -40.94 8.81
C LEU A 11 -10.34 -40.37 7.47
N ILE A 12 -11.25 -39.69 6.77
CA ILE A 12 -10.89 -38.80 5.67
C ILE A 12 -10.25 -37.57 6.30
N PHE A 13 -8.94 -37.62 6.54
CA PHE A 13 -8.16 -36.41 6.65
C PHE A 13 -8.22 -35.75 5.27
N GLY A 14 -8.86 -34.58 5.19
CA GLY A 14 -8.82 -33.76 3.98
C GLY A 14 -7.36 -33.48 3.67
N ALA A 15 -6.82 -34.16 2.65
CA ALA A 15 -5.53 -33.80 2.10
C ALA A 15 -5.67 -32.35 1.62
N ALA A 16 -4.94 -31.43 2.26
CA ALA A 16 -4.74 -30.12 1.66
C ALA A 16 -4.20 -30.40 0.26
N VAL A 17 -4.98 -30.04 -0.77
CA VAL A 17 -4.49 -30.06 -2.13
C VAL A 17 -3.46 -28.95 -2.17
N ALA A 18 -2.20 -29.30 -1.94
CA ALA A 18 -1.11 -28.40 -2.20
C ALA A 18 -1.22 -28.00 -3.67
N GLY A 19 -1.41 -26.70 -3.92
CA GLY A 19 -1.29 -26.18 -5.27
C GLY A 19 0.12 -26.48 -5.80
N PRO A 20 0.37 -26.32 -7.11
CA PRO A 20 1.67 -26.61 -7.71
C PRO A 20 2.84 -25.79 -7.12
N ILE A 21 2.56 -24.82 -6.25
CA ILE A 21 3.53 -23.95 -5.59
C ILE A 21 3.38 -24.11 -4.07
N GLU A 22 4.46 -24.55 -3.42
CA GLU A 22 4.59 -24.64 -1.96
C GLU A 22 5.02 -23.28 -1.38
N PRO A 23 4.71 -22.98 -0.11
CA PRO A 23 5.10 -21.72 0.55
C PRO A 23 6.58 -21.70 0.96
N SER A 24 7.49 -22.05 0.05
CA SER A 24 8.94 -21.99 0.24
C SER A 24 9.59 -21.19 -0.89
N TRP A 25 10.75 -20.58 -0.59
CA TRP A 25 11.51 -19.81 -1.57
C TRP A 25 11.94 -20.67 -2.77
N GLU A 26 12.31 -21.91 -2.52
CA GLU A 26 12.73 -22.89 -3.54
C GLU A 26 11.59 -23.21 -4.50
N SER A 27 10.39 -23.45 -3.96
CA SER A 27 9.22 -23.76 -4.78
C SER A 27 8.79 -22.56 -5.62
N MET A 28 8.76 -21.34 -5.04
CA MET A 28 8.44 -20.12 -5.78
C MET A 28 9.46 -19.87 -6.90
N ALA A 29 10.75 -20.02 -6.63
CA ALA A 29 11.80 -19.82 -7.63
C ALA A 29 11.76 -20.86 -8.75
N ALA A 30 11.47 -22.13 -8.43
CA ALA A 30 11.36 -23.20 -9.41
C ALA A 30 10.13 -23.05 -10.34
N ASN A 31 9.05 -22.44 -9.84
CA ASN A 31 7.77 -22.35 -10.55
C ASN A 31 7.47 -20.97 -11.16
N TYR A 32 8.19 -19.90 -10.77
CA TYR A 32 7.97 -18.57 -11.34
C TYR A 32 8.73 -18.40 -12.66
N GLN A 33 8.02 -17.94 -13.68
CA GLN A 33 8.58 -17.46 -14.94
C GLN A 33 7.98 -16.09 -15.23
N VAL A 34 8.82 -15.14 -15.67
CA VAL A 34 8.33 -13.81 -16.06
C VAL A 34 7.48 -13.98 -17.32
N PRO A 35 6.18 -13.65 -17.30
CA PRO A 35 5.31 -13.91 -18.43
C PRO A 35 5.70 -13.04 -19.63
N GLU A 36 5.52 -13.60 -20.83
CA GLU A 36 5.92 -12.95 -22.09
C GLU A 36 5.30 -11.56 -22.25
N TRP A 37 4.01 -11.40 -21.95
CA TRP A 37 3.32 -10.11 -22.02
C TRP A 37 3.96 -9.02 -21.13
N PHE A 38 4.55 -9.40 -20.00
CA PHE A 38 5.22 -8.44 -19.11
C PHE A 38 6.59 -8.08 -19.66
N GLN A 39 7.31 -9.07 -20.20
CA GLN A 39 8.57 -8.82 -20.89
C GLN A 39 8.33 -7.91 -22.09
N ASP A 40 7.26 -8.13 -22.85
CA ASP A 40 6.90 -7.37 -24.05
C ASP A 40 6.30 -6.00 -23.77
N GLY A 41 5.73 -5.78 -22.58
CA GLY A 41 5.11 -4.51 -22.20
C GLY A 41 6.07 -3.32 -22.23
N LYS A 42 7.38 -3.52 -21.93
CA LYS A 42 8.51 -2.57 -21.87
C LYS A 42 8.32 -1.29 -21.03
N ILE A 43 7.22 -0.57 -21.19
CA ILE A 43 6.88 0.68 -20.53
C ILE A 43 5.53 0.49 -19.83
N GLY A 44 5.51 0.82 -18.55
CA GLY A 44 4.29 0.92 -17.76
C GLY A 44 4.18 2.31 -17.13
N VAL A 45 2.95 2.76 -16.92
CA VAL A 45 2.66 4.01 -16.20
C VAL A 45 1.95 3.67 -14.90
N TRP A 46 2.35 4.33 -13.83
CA TRP A 46 1.71 4.23 -12.52
C TRP A 46 1.50 5.62 -11.94
N MET A 47 0.63 5.73 -10.94
CA MET A 47 0.33 6.99 -10.28
C MET A 47 0.29 6.80 -8.76
N HIS A 48 0.87 7.76 -8.03
CA HIS A 48 0.66 7.89 -6.59
C HIS A 48 -0.55 8.79 -6.36
N TRP A 49 -1.71 8.18 -6.10
CA TRP A 49 -2.96 8.89 -5.87
C TRP A 49 -3.69 8.32 -4.66
N GLY A 50 -4.15 9.19 -3.76
CA GLY A 50 -4.87 8.81 -2.56
C GLY A 50 -5.09 10.00 -1.64
N ILE A 51 -5.32 9.75 -0.35
CA ILE A 51 -5.58 10.81 0.64
C ILE A 51 -4.49 11.90 0.67
N PRO A 52 -3.17 11.63 0.51
CA PRO A 52 -2.18 12.72 0.47
C PRO A 52 -2.39 13.69 -0.71
N SER A 53 -3.11 13.25 -1.76
CA SER A 53 -3.48 14.04 -2.93
C SER A 53 -4.71 14.93 -2.69
N SER A 54 -5.44 14.77 -1.58
CA SER A 54 -6.50 15.71 -1.18
C SER A 54 -5.97 16.98 -0.52
N VAL A 55 -4.66 17.03 -0.29
CA VAL A 55 -3.95 18.13 0.32
C VAL A 55 -3.56 19.13 -0.76
N ASP A 56 -3.54 20.42 -0.40
CA ASP A 56 -3.26 21.53 -1.30
C ASP A 56 -1.93 21.36 -2.08
N GLU A 57 -1.92 21.77 -3.36
CA GLU A 57 -0.78 21.57 -4.27
C GLU A 57 0.43 22.46 -3.93
N ASN A 58 0.22 23.53 -3.16
CA ASN A 58 1.29 24.42 -2.69
C ASN A 58 2.14 23.82 -1.54
N ARG A 59 1.84 22.58 -1.13
CA ARG A 59 2.56 21.88 -0.08
C ARG A 59 4.01 21.55 -0.50
N PRO A 60 4.97 21.63 0.43
CA PRO A 60 6.35 21.19 0.18
C PRO A 60 6.43 19.76 -0.36
N ASN A 61 7.29 19.55 -1.36
CA ASN A 61 7.47 18.25 -2.00
C ASN A 61 8.04 17.22 -1.00
N ASP A 62 7.30 16.12 -0.83
CA ASP A 62 7.51 15.16 0.25
C ASP A 62 7.71 13.72 -0.19
N GLY A 63 7.59 13.46 -1.50
CA GLY A 63 7.62 12.11 -2.08
C GLY A 63 6.46 11.22 -1.63
N SER A 64 5.24 11.75 -1.48
CA SER A 64 4.03 10.99 -1.08
C SER A 64 4.05 10.47 0.37
N HIS A 65 4.88 11.04 1.24
CA HIS A 65 5.02 10.65 2.64
C HIS A 65 4.27 11.57 3.62
N TYR A 66 3.31 12.36 3.16
CA TYR A 66 2.71 13.44 3.94
C TYR A 66 2.18 12.97 5.29
N GLY A 67 1.39 11.89 5.29
CA GLY A 67 0.82 11.34 6.51
C GLY A 67 1.88 10.93 7.54
N ARG A 68 3.06 10.45 7.11
CA ARG A 68 4.18 10.21 8.03
C ARG A 68 4.82 11.50 8.52
N ARG A 69 5.03 12.46 7.61
CA ARG A 69 5.87 13.64 7.86
C ARG A 69 5.17 14.71 8.70
N MET A 70 3.85 14.87 8.57
CA MET A 70 3.09 15.85 9.34
C MET A 70 3.12 15.58 10.85
N TYR A 71 3.16 14.32 11.28
CA TYR A 71 3.32 13.95 12.70
C TYR A 71 4.78 13.87 13.16
N GLY A 72 5.74 14.12 12.26
CA GLY A 72 7.15 13.98 12.58
C GLY A 72 7.64 15.13 13.45
N ASN A 73 7.97 14.85 14.71
CA ASN A 73 8.37 15.89 15.68
C ASN A 73 9.89 16.10 15.79
N GLY A 74 10.70 15.32 15.08
CA GLY A 74 12.17 15.41 15.19
C GLY A 74 12.86 14.06 14.98
N ASP A 75 14.18 14.08 15.17
CA ASP A 75 15.12 13.02 14.80
C ASP A 75 14.85 11.66 15.49
N PHE A 76 14.78 10.57 14.70
CA PHE A 76 14.78 9.21 15.25
C PHE A 76 16.10 8.86 15.98
N ASP A 77 17.18 9.61 15.72
CA ASP A 77 18.54 9.41 16.24
C ASP A 77 19.13 10.65 16.94
N GLY A 78 18.33 11.70 17.17
CA GLY A 78 18.77 12.96 17.78
C GLY A 78 19.68 13.83 16.91
N LYS A 79 19.86 13.50 15.62
CA LYS A 79 20.72 14.27 14.71
C LYS A 79 19.93 14.86 13.54
N PRO A 80 19.95 16.21 13.36
CA PRO A 80 19.31 16.84 12.23
C PRO A 80 19.82 16.25 10.92
N ASN A 81 18.89 15.79 10.09
CA ASN A 81 19.17 15.31 8.76
C ASN A 81 18.07 15.78 7.80
N ARG A 82 18.24 15.51 6.51
CA ARG A 82 17.31 15.96 5.48
C ARG A 82 15.87 15.48 5.73
N GLN A 83 15.67 14.31 6.31
CA GLN A 83 14.34 13.76 6.56
C GLN A 83 13.65 14.48 7.71
N THR A 84 14.40 14.85 8.73
CA THR A 84 13.85 15.45 9.95
C THR A 84 13.56 16.92 9.75
N GLU A 85 14.36 17.59 8.92
CA GLU A 85 14.02 18.91 8.39
C GLU A 85 12.72 18.87 7.56
N MET A 86 12.54 17.84 6.74
CA MET A 86 11.31 17.71 5.94
C MET A 86 10.06 17.41 6.78
N ASN A 87 10.22 16.65 7.88
CA ASN A 87 9.15 16.49 8.87
C ASN A 87 8.78 17.84 9.50
N ARG A 88 9.77 18.61 9.95
CA ARG A 88 9.57 19.95 10.54
C ARG A 88 8.83 20.88 9.57
N ILE A 89 9.27 20.94 8.31
CA ILE A 89 8.65 21.76 7.27
C ILE A 89 7.18 21.37 7.05
N LEU A 90 6.89 20.07 6.93
CA LEU A 90 5.52 19.62 6.64
C LEU A 90 4.60 19.68 7.86
N ARG A 91 5.10 19.47 9.07
CA ARG A 91 4.34 19.71 10.30
C ARG A 91 3.95 21.17 10.41
N GLN A 92 4.91 22.09 10.27
CA GLN A 92 4.63 23.52 10.30
C GLN A 92 3.62 23.95 9.22
N TRP A 93 3.79 23.43 8.00
CA TRP A 93 2.85 23.71 6.91
C TRP A 93 1.43 23.19 7.22
N HIS A 94 1.32 21.96 7.76
CA HIS A 94 0.04 21.39 8.18
C HIS A 94 -0.61 22.26 9.26
N GLU A 95 0.13 22.59 10.32
CA GLU A 95 -0.37 23.36 11.45
C GLU A 95 -0.85 24.76 11.05
N GLN A 96 -0.16 25.39 10.10
CA GLN A 96 -0.57 26.69 9.55
C GLN A 96 -1.85 26.59 8.70
N ARG A 97 -2.09 25.44 8.05
CA ARG A 97 -3.17 25.27 7.07
C ARG A 97 -4.46 24.71 7.67
N TYR A 98 -4.33 23.75 8.58
CA TYR A 98 -5.44 22.97 9.13
C TYR A 98 -5.59 23.09 10.65
N GLY A 99 -4.53 23.52 11.35
CA GLY A 99 -4.47 23.58 12.81
C GLY A 99 -3.58 22.48 13.41
N PRO A 100 -3.47 22.42 14.74
CA PRO A 100 -2.61 21.46 15.44
C PRO A 100 -2.85 20.02 14.96
N VAL A 101 -1.77 19.25 14.74
CA VAL A 101 -1.88 17.88 14.21
C VAL A 101 -2.61 16.92 15.15
N GLU A 102 -2.73 17.28 16.42
CA GLU A 102 -3.49 16.56 17.44
C GLU A 102 -5.00 16.86 17.39
N GLU A 103 -5.41 17.95 16.73
CA GLU A 103 -6.81 18.36 16.55
C GLU A 103 -7.32 18.08 15.14
N PHE A 104 -6.45 18.23 14.14
CA PHE A 104 -6.72 17.89 12.74
C PHE A 104 -5.64 16.90 12.27
N GLY A 105 -6.01 15.63 12.21
CA GLY A 105 -5.13 14.55 11.82
C GLY A 105 -5.11 14.27 10.31
N TYR A 106 -4.35 13.27 9.92
CA TYR A 106 -4.32 12.74 8.57
C TYR A 106 -5.64 12.03 8.22
N GLU A 107 -6.28 11.41 9.21
CA GLU A 107 -7.61 10.81 9.12
C GLU A 107 -8.69 11.82 8.72
N ASP A 108 -8.56 13.08 9.15
CA ASP A 108 -9.51 14.14 8.82
C ASP A 108 -9.42 14.59 7.36
N LEU A 109 -8.35 14.20 6.65
CA LEU A 109 -8.22 14.38 5.21
C LEU A 109 -9.02 13.35 4.40
N VAL A 110 -9.35 12.20 4.99
CA VAL A 110 -10.13 11.13 4.32
C VAL A 110 -11.45 11.66 3.74
N PRO A 111 -12.32 12.36 4.50
CA PRO A 111 -13.56 12.90 3.94
C PRO A 111 -13.34 14.03 2.91
N LEU A 112 -12.14 14.62 2.85
CA LEU A 112 -11.79 15.65 1.86
C LEU A 112 -11.34 15.05 0.53
N PHE A 113 -10.91 13.79 0.51
CA PHE A 113 -10.55 13.07 -0.71
C PHE A 113 -11.79 12.58 -1.46
N LYS A 114 -12.47 13.50 -2.14
CA LYS A 114 -13.75 13.24 -2.80
C LYS A 114 -13.66 12.85 -4.27
N ALA A 115 -12.51 13.10 -4.91
CA ALA A 115 -12.28 12.83 -6.32
C ALA A 115 -13.36 13.43 -7.25
N GLU A 116 -13.83 14.66 -6.96
CA GLU A 116 -15.05 15.25 -7.56
C GLU A 116 -14.99 15.36 -9.10
N ASN A 117 -13.80 15.44 -9.70
CA ASN A 117 -13.57 15.53 -11.14
C ASN A 117 -12.86 14.30 -11.73
N TRP A 118 -12.92 13.15 -11.05
CA TRP A 118 -12.20 11.96 -11.50
C TRP A 118 -12.89 11.31 -12.70
N ASP A 119 -12.14 11.19 -13.80
CA ASP A 119 -12.52 10.45 -15.00
C ASP A 119 -11.46 9.36 -15.29
N PRO A 120 -11.71 8.11 -14.87
CA PRO A 120 -10.77 7.02 -15.11
C PRO A 120 -10.64 6.67 -16.60
N ASP A 121 -11.69 6.85 -17.40
CA ASP A 121 -11.67 6.52 -18.82
C ASP A 121 -10.79 7.52 -19.58
N ALA A 122 -10.89 8.82 -19.28
CA ALA A 122 -10.01 9.83 -19.84
C ALA A 122 -8.54 9.59 -19.45
N LEU A 123 -8.28 9.21 -18.19
CA LEU A 123 -6.93 8.89 -17.73
C LEU A 123 -6.33 7.68 -18.47
N VAL A 124 -7.10 6.60 -18.62
CA VAL A 124 -6.66 5.41 -19.34
C VAL A 124 -6.42 5.72 -20.82
N ARG A 125 -7.30 6.51 -21.47
CA ARG A 125 -7.10 6.94 -22.86
C ARG A 125 -5.80 7.75 -22.99
N PHE A 126 -5.59 8.75 -22.13
CA PHE A 126 -4.39 9.58 -22.15
C PHE A 126 -3.09 8.77 -21.99
N VAL A 127 -3.08 7.74 -21.15
CA VAL A 127 -1.88 6.91 -20.93
C VAL A 127 -1.64 5.92 -22.06
N LYS A 128 -2.71 5.46 -22.71
CA LYS A 128 -2.66 4.47 -23.77
C LYS A 128 -2.22 5.08 -25.10
N ASP A 129 -2.69 6.29 -25.39
CA ASP A 129 -2.45 7.02 -26.64
C ASP A 129 -1.05 7.67 -26.67
#